data_AF-A0AA35RYZ1-F1
#
_entry.id   AF-A0AA35RYZ1-F1
#
_cell.length_a   1.000
_cell.length_b   1.000
_cell.length_c   1.000
_cell.angle_alpha   90.00
_cell.angle_beta   90.00
_cell.angle_gamma   90.00
#
_symmetry.space_group_name_H-M   'P 1'
#
loop_
_entity.id
_entity.type
_entity.pdbx_description
1 polymer ?
#
loop_
_entity_poly.entity_id
_entity_poly.type
_entity_poly.pdbx_seq_one_letter_code
_entity_poly.pdbx_strand_id
1 'polypeptide(L)'
;MDPLKELASKGLYSPELEHDACGVGVVADIKGRKSHRIVEEGLQVLVNLGHRGAAGSDPETGDGAGVLIQMPHRLFRRESERIGFDLPADGEYGVGMVFLPPEADEKGRELIASAIVNEGLELLAWREVPVDYDQLGRDSRRRCPSIQQVFVGPGKSGLNLAQLERKLYVVRKVIEHSMKDSGLSEEEADYFYVCSLSCNTIVYKGLLMAHQISGFYLDLQEEELVSAFALVHSRFSTNTLGHWRLAHPYRYLAHNGEINTLRGNLNWMRARESMFESSLFGDDMKKIPPIMNPGDSDTASFDNALELLLMTGRELDHAMLMMIPEAWDQHETMLQEKKDFYEFHSALMEPWDGPAMIVSSDGRNICALLDRNGLRPFRYLVTTGDKLVMASETGVLDVPPAEVRFKGRLQPGRMFLVSLEQGRIIGDEELKRDLSSRQPYGQWLSENRVSLETLPQANPEAPIEASELVRMQRAFGYSVEELRMLTAPMAESGYEAIGSMGNDAPLAILSDQNQLLFNYFKQLFAQVTNPPLDAIREELVTSLEAFIGSEQNLFEETPLHCRQLKLHSPIIDNEDVARIKALDLPGLRTAVLPAVFDPSAGN
;
A
#
# COMPACT_ATOMS: atom_id res chain seq x y z
N MET A 1 4.08 22.96 -19.65
CA MET A 1 4.91 21.75 -19.66
C MET A 1 5.53 21.57 -18.29
N ASP A 2 5.22 20.46 -17.63
CA ASP A 2 5.74 20.09 -16.31
C ASP A 2 7.27 19.89 -16.35
N PRO A 3 8.08 20.66 -15.58
CA PRO A 3 9.53 20.50 -15.56
C PRO A 3 9.99 19.08 -15.20
N LEU A 4 9.23 18.35 -14.38
CA LEU A 4 9.56 16.96 -14.03
C LEU A 4 9.46 16.03 -15.25
N LYS A 5 8.42 16.19 -16.07
CA LYS A 5 8.25 15.41 -17.31
C LYS A 5 9.37 15.70 -18.30
N GLU A 6 9.81 16.95 -18.41
CA GLU A 6 10.95 17.31 -19.25
C GLU A 6 12.24 16.64 -18.76
N LEU A 7 12.51 16.69 -17.44
CA LEU A 7 13.68 16.02 -16.85
C LEU A 7 13.62 14.50 -17.01
N ALA A 8 12.45 13.90 -16.86
CA ALA A 8 12.22 12.47 -17.08
C ALA A 8 12.49 12.07 -18.53
N SER A 9 12.02 12.85 -19.50
CA SER A 9 12.28 12.60 -20.92
C SER A 9 13.77 12.61 -21.30
N LYS A 10 14.58 13.34 -20.51
CA LYS A 10 16.05 13.44 -20.68
C LYS A 10 16.81 12.39 -19.84
N GLY A 11 16.11 11.56 -19.06
CA GLY A 11 16.70 10.58 -18.15
C GLY A 11 17.39 11.18 -16.92
N LEU A 12 17.14 12.47 -16.60
CA LEU A 12 17.73 13.15 -15.46
C LEU A 12 16.91 13.02 -14.17
N TYR A 13 15.71 12.46 -14.29
CA TYR A 13 14.76 12.25 -13.19
C TYR A 13 13.94 11.00 -13.48
N SER A 14 13.64 10.22 -12.45
CA SER A 14 12.75 9.07 -12.54
C SER A 14 11.67 9.20 -11.48
N PRO A 15 10.39 9.35 -11.85
CA PRO A 15 9.28 9.38 -10.89
C PRO A 15 9.20 8.14 -10.01
N GLU A 16 9.71 7.01 -10.49
CA GLU A 16 9.75 5.75 -9.75
C GLU A 16 10.73 5.75 -8.57
N LEU A 17 11.59 6.77 -8.45
CA LEU A 17 12.57 6.95 -7.37
C LEU A 17 12.16 8.06 -6.39
N GLU A 18 10.92 8.53 -6.43
CA GLU A 18 10.42 9.48 -5.45
C GLU A 18 10.05 8.79 -4.14
N HIS A 19 10.43 9.40 -3.01
CA HIS A 19 10.18 8.88 -1.68
C HIS A 19 9.69 9.99 -0.76
N ASP A 20 8.87 9.62 0.23
CA ASP A 20 8.26 10.56 1.17
C ASP A 20 8.45 10.11 2.64
N ALA A 21 8.58 11.06 3.58
CA ALA A 21 8.76 10.74 5.01
C ALA A 21 8.00 11.72 5.93
N CYS A 22 6.93 11.26 6.57
CA CYS A 22 5.86 12.18 6.96
C CYS A 22 5.53 12.30 8.46
N GLY A 23 4.59 13.19 8.80
CA GLY A 23 3.92 13.20 10.11
C GLY A 23 2.49 12.67 9.98
N VAL A 24 2.14 11.60 10.69
CA VAL A 24 0.76 11.06 10.80
C VAL A 24 0.23 11.30 12.21
N GLY A 25 -1.06 11.64 12.31
CA GLY A 25 -1.77 11.75 13.58
C GLY A 25 -3.25 11.41 13.47
N VAL A 26 -3.86 10.99 14.58
CA VAL A 26 -5.30 10.78 14.72
C VAL A 26 -5.78 11.32 16.04
N VAL A 27 -6.91 12.01 16.00
CA VAL A 27 -7.75 12.26 17.17
C VAL A 27 -9.07 11.53 16.96
N ALA A 28 -9.52 10.75 17.94
CA ALA A 28 -10.77 10.01 17.86
C ALA A 28 -11.50 9.97 19.20
N ASP A 29 -12.83 10.06 19.17
CA ASP A 29 -13.69 9.69 20.28
C ASP A 29 -13.97 8.19 20.21
N ILE A 30 -13.45 7.42 21.17
CA ILE A 30 -13.53 5.95 21.16
C ILE A 30 -14.98 5.47 21.21
N LYS A 31 -15.92 6.28 21.72
CA LYS A 31 -17.35 5.96 21.79
C LYS A 31 -18.13 6.36 20.54
N GLY A 32 -17.45 6.81 19.48
CA GLY A 32 -18.09 7.17 18.21
C GLY A 32 -18.88 8.48 18.26
N ARG A 33 -18.70 9.31 19.30
CA ARG A 33 -19.42 10.59 19.41
C ARG A 33 -18.84 11.60 18.44
N LYS A 34 -19.65 12.00 17.44
CA LYS A 34 -19.25 13.00 16.44
C LYS A 34 -19.27 14.41 17.05
N SER A 35 -18.20 15.18 16.87
CA SER A 35 -18.16 16.61 17.22
C SER A 35 -17.18 17.37 16.36
N HIS A 36 -17.39 18.68 16.21
CA HIS A 36 -16.45 19.55 15.49
C HIS A 36 -15.11 19.64 16.21
N ARG A 37 -15.13 19.62 17.55
CA ARG A 37 -13.93 19.62 18.40
C ARG A 37 -12.93 18.51 18.05
N ILE A 38 -13.39 17.31 17.65
CA ILE A 38 -12.49 16.23 17.23
C ILE A 38 -11.75 16.61 15.94
N VAL A 39 -12.42 17.31 15.02
CA VAL A 39 -11.82 17.81 13.78
C VAL A 39 -10.82 18.91 14.09
N GLU A 40 -11.20 19.92 14.90
CA GLU A 40 -10.31 21.00 15.33
C GLU A 40 -9.04 20.46 16.01
N GLU A 41 -9.18 19.53 16.96
CA GLU A 41 -8.05 18.91 17.65
C GLU A 41 -7.19 18.07 16.70
N GLY A 42 -7.80 17.41 15.71
CA GLY A 42 -7.07 16.72 14.63
C GLY A 42 -6.24 17.68 13.79
N LEU A 43 -6.81 18.82 13.38
CA LEU A 43 -6.09 19.86 12.66
C LEU A 43 -5.00 20.50 13.52
N GLN A 44 -5.21 20.66 14.83
CA GLN A 44 -4.17 21.12 15.75
C GLN A 44 -3.00 20.12 15.84
N VAL A 45 -3.29 18.83 15.85
CA VAL A 45 -2.26 17.77 15.76
C VAL A 45 -1.48 17.89 14.45
N LEU A 46 -2.15 18.13 13.33
CA LEU A 46 -1.50 18.34 12.04
C LEU A 46 -0.54 19.53 12.07
N VAL A 47 -0.96 20.67 12.61
CA VAL A 47 -0.12 21.87 12.78
C VAL A 47 1.10 21.56 13.63
N ASN A 48 0.93 20.84 14.74
CA ASN A 48 2.02 20.48 15.65
C ASN A 48 2.98 19.43 15.07
N LEU A 49 2.60 18.75 13.98
CA LEU A 49 3.47 17.87 13.20
C LEU A 49 4.16 18.60 12.04
N GLY A 50 3.90 19.90 11.84
CA GLY A 50 4.40 20.67 10.71
C GLY A 50 5.93 20.76 10.61
N HIS A 51 6.67 20.57 11.72
CA HIS A 51 8.15 20.49 11.69
C HIS A 51 8.67 19.23 11.00
N ARG A 52 7.82 18.23 10.75
CA ARG A 52 8.14 17.03 9.96
C ARG A 52 7.82 17.19 8.48
N GLY A 53 7.18 18.29 8.08
CA GLY A 53 6.96 18.63 6.68
C GLY A 53 8.11 19.45 6.12
N ALA A 54 8.21 19.50 4.79
CA ALA A 54 9.08 20.43 4.08
C ALA A 54 8.26 21.57 3.48
N ALA A 55 8.92 22.72 3.34
CA ALA A 55 8.47 23.80 2.47
C ALA A 55 9.28 23.72 1.17
N GLY A 56 8.62 23.96 0.05
CA GLY A 56 9.25 23.98 -1.27
C GLY A 56 10.14 25.20 -1.49
N SER A 57 10.48 25.48 -2.75
CA SER A 57 11.21 26.70 -3.14
C SER A 57 10.47 28.00 -2.78
N ASP A 58 9.14 27.89 -2.67
CA ASP A 58 8.26 28.91 -2.14
C ASP A 58 7.92 28.57 -0.67
N PRO A 59 8.32 29.38 0.32
CA PRO A 59 8.12 29.08 1.74
C PRO A 59 6.65 28.87 2.16
N GLU A 60 5.71 29.39 1.37
CA GLU A 60 4.27 29.25 1.60
C GLU A 60 3.65 28.07 0.83
N THR A 61 4.47 27.30 0.10
CA THR A 61 4.07 26.06 -0.58
C THR A 61 4.64 24.87 0.18
N GLY A 62 3.78 24.09 0.83
CA GLY A 62 4.15 22.82 1.48
C GLY A 62 3.99 21.62 0.57
N ASP A 63 4.67 20.51 0.88
CA ASP A 63 4.67 19.28 0.06
C ASP A 63 3.36 18.49 0.10
N GLY A 64 2.47 18.83 1.03
CA GLY A 64 1.14 18.26 1.13
C GLY A 64 0.63 18.18 2.56
N ALA A 65 -0.63 18.52 2.77
CA ALA A 65 -1.33 18.31 4.04
C ALA A 65 -2.78 17.91 3.77
N GLY A 66 -3.35 17.13 4.68
CA GLY A 66 -4.74 16.70 4.55
C GLY A 66 -5.30 16.06 5.81
N VAL A 67 -6.61 15.86 5.76
CA VAL A 67 -7.41 15.21 6.77
C VAL A 67 -8.44 14.28 6.14
N LEU A 68 -8.60 13.09 6.71
CA LEU A 68 -9.67 12.14 6.44
C LEU A 68 -10.59 12.11 7.66
N ILE A 69 -11.88 12.31 7.41
CA ILE A 69 -12.95 12.31 8.42
C ILE A 69 -14.11 11.43 7.98
N GLN A 70 -15.03 11.15 8.90
CA GLN A 70 -16.32 10.58 8.53
C GLN A 70 -17.12 11.56 7.67
N MET A 71 -18.07 11.03 6.90
CA MET A 71 -19.02 11.81 6.13
C MET A 71 -19.73 12.86 7.03
N PRO A 72 -19.52 14.18 6.80
CA PRO A 72 -20.07 15.24 7.64
C PRO A 72 -21.52 15.56 7.26
N HIS A 73 -22.42 14.60 7.51
CA HIS A 73 -23.82 14.67 7.07
C HIS A 73 -24.56 15.96 7.45
N ARG A 74 -24.30 16.51 8.65
CA ARG A 74 -24.98 17.74 9.09
C ARG A 74 -24.60 18.96 8.25
N LEU A 75 -23.31 19.15 7.96
CA LEU A 75 -22.83 20.17 7.04
C LEU A 75 -23.48 19.98 5.68
N PHE A 76 -23.40 18.78 5.12
CA PHE A 76 -23.91 18.54 3.76
C PHE A 76 -25.41 18.71 3.62
N ARG A 77 -26.19 18.32 4.62
CA ARG A 77 -27.64 18.59 4.64
C ARG A 77 -27.93 20.09 4.60
N ARG A 78 -27.21 20.88 5.38
CA ARG A 78 -27.35 22.34 5.40
C ARG A 78 -26.95 22.95 4.05
N GLU A 79 -25.86 22.50 3.45
CA GLU A 79 -25.38 23.03 2.17
C GLU A 79 -26.26 22.59 0.98
N SER A 80 -26.78 21.36 0.99
CA SER A 80 -27.69 20.86 -0.06
C SER A 80 -29.01 21.61 -0.08
N GLU A 81 -29.56 21.96 1.08
CA GLU A 81 -30.75 22.81 1.21
C GLU A 81 -30.54 24.18 0.55
N ARG A 82 -29.32 24.76 0.64
CA ARG A 82 -28.97 26.02 -0.04
C ARG A 82 -28.84 25.87 -1.56
N ILE A 83 -28.34 24.73 -2.02
CA ILE A 83 -28.18 24.40 -3.44
C ILE A 83 -29.52 24.00 -4.09
N GLY A 84 -30.53 23.66 -3.26
CA GLY A 84 -31.90 23.41 -3.70
C GLY A 84 -32.24 21.94 -3.92
N PHE A 85 -31.56 21.01 -3.23
CA PHE A 85 -31.92 19.59 -3.26
C PHE A 85 -31.99 18.99 -1.85
N ASP A 86 -32.84 17.98 -1.69
CA ASP A 86 -32.98 17.23 -0.45
C ASP A 86 -31.97 16.09 -0.42
N LEU A 87 -31.10 16.08 0.59
CA LEU A 87 -30.05 15.07 0.73
C LEU A 87 -30.64 13.81 1.39
N PRO A 88 -30.39 12.60 0.85
CA PRO A 88 -30.77 11.36 1.50
C PRO A 88 -30.18 11.23 2.92
N ALA A 89 -30.69 10.28 3.70
CA ALA A 89 -30.20 10.05 5.06
C ALA A 89 -28.72 9.62 5.07
N ASP A 90 -28.04 9.83 6.20
CA ASP A 90 -26.66 9.38 6.41
C ASP A 90 -26.53 7.87 6.08
N GLY A 91 -25.59 7.53 5.18
CA GLY A 91 -25.40 6.16 4.67
C GLY A 91 -26.25 5.77 3.44
N GLU A 92 -27.15 6.63 2.97
CA GLU A 92 -27.96 6.43 1.76
C GLU A 92 -27.49 7.27 0.56
N TYR A 93 -26.33 7.92 0.68
CA TYR A 93 -25.67 8.66 -0.40
C TYR A 93 -24.15 8.55 -0.25
N GLY A 94 -23.45 8.79 -1.35
CA GLY A 94 -22.01 8.98 -1.39
C GLY A 94 -21.64 10.41 -1.79
N VAL A 95 -20.43 10.83 -1.42
CA VAL A 95 -19.84 12.09 -1.87
C VAL A 95 -18.47 11.82 -2.48
N GLY A 96 -18.27 12.34 -3.68
CA GLY A 96 -16.98 12.39 -4.34
C GLY A 96 -16.31 13.72 -4.09
N MET A 97 -15.12 13.73 -3.48
CA MET A 97 -14.23 14.90 -3.47
C MET A 97 -13.30 14.79 -4.67
N VAL A 98 -13.42 15.71 -5.63
CA VAL A 98 -12.72 15.63 -6.90
C VAL A 98 -11.93 16.89 -7.21
N PHE A 99 -10.73 16.68 -7.76
CA PHE A 99 -9.91 17.70 -8.37
C PHE A 99 -10.14 17.64 -9.87
N LEU A 100 -10.44 18.79 -10.47
CA LEU A 100 -10.70 18.94 -11.89
C LEU A 100 -9.75 19.99 -12.48
N PRO A 101 -9.46 19.92 -13.79
CA PRO A 101 -8.68 20.95 -14.46
C PRO A 101 -9.44 22.28 -14.39
N PRO A 102 -8.83 23.39 -13.91
CA PRO A 102 -9.54 24.67 -13.74
C PRO A 102 -10.21 25.20 -15.02
N GLU A 103 -9.56 25.04 -16.17
CA GLU A 103 -10.04 25.53 -17.46
C GLU A 103 -10.90 24.50 -18.23
N ALA A 104 -11.06 23.28 -17.69
CA ALA A 104 -11.80 22.19 -18.33
C ALA A 104 -12.63 21.39 -17.34
N ASP A 105 -13.16 22.06 -16.32
CA ASP A 105 -13.93 21.42 -15.24
C ASP A 105 -15.24 20.78 -15.75
N GLU A 106 -15.85 21.34 -16.79
CA GLU A 106 -17.08 20.85 -17.42
C GLU A 106 -16.86 19.45 -18.02
N LYS A 107 -15.77 19.26 -18.78
CA LYS A 107 -15.41 17.94 -19.34
C LYS A 107 -15.20 16.90 -18.25
N GLY A 108 -14.52 17.29 -17.16
CA GLY A 108 -14.30 16.40 -16.02
C GLY A 108 -15.62 16.04 -15.30
N ARG A 109 -16.52 17.00 -15.12
CA ARG A 109 -17.86 16.79 -14.56
C ARG A 109 -18.72 15.90 -15.45
N GLU A 110 -18.68 16.09 -16.76
CA GLU A 110 -19.39 15.25 -17.74
C GLU A 110 -18.91 13.80 -17.71
N LEU A 111 -17.59 13.58 -17.63
CA LEU A 111 -17.00 12.24 -17.50
C LEU A 111 -17.51 11.54 -16.22
N ILE A 112 -17.46 12.23 -15.09
CA ILE A 112 -17.90 11.71 -13.80
C ILE A 112 -19.41 11.44 -13.82
N ALA A 113 -20.21 12.40 -14.29
CA ALA A 113 -21.67 12.26 -14.40
C ALA A 113 -22.06 11.07 -15.28
N SER A 114 -21.39 10.91 -16.43
CA SER A 114 -21.64 9.80 -17.35
C SER A 114 -21.32 8.46 -16.69
N ALA A 115 -20.20 8.35 -15.98
CA ALA A 115 -19.83 7.13 -15.28
C ALA A 115 -20.85 6.77 -14.17
N ILE A 116 -21.28 7.75 -13.38
CA ILE A 116 -22.30 7.57 -12.32
C ILE A 116 -23.60 7.00 -12.92
N VAL A 117 -24.12 7.64 -13.97
CA VAL A 117 -25.40 7.27 -14.59
C VAL A 117 -25.30 5.91 -15.31
N ASN A 118 -24.21 5.66 -16.02
CA ASN A 118 -23.98 4.40 -16.75
C ASN A 118 -23.86 3.19 -15.80
N GLU A 119 -23.35 3.40 -14.59
CA GLU A 119 -23.29 2.37 -13.55
C GLU A 119 -24.59 2.24 -12.74
N GLY A 120 -25.65 2.96 -13.13
CA GLY A 120 -27.00 2.84 -12.57
C GLY A 120 -27.21 3.59 -11.25
N LEU A 121 -26.29 4.48 -10.87
CA LEU A 121 -26.44 5.39 -9.75
C LEU A 121 -27.10 6.70 -10.20
N GLU A 122 -27.52 7.51 -9.23
CA GLU A 122 -28.14 8.82 -9.47
C GLU A 122 -27.17 9.94 -9.13
N LEU A 123 -26.95 10.84 -10.08
CA LEU A 123 -26.27 12.11 -9.82
C LEU A 123 -27.25 13.05 -9.13
N LEU A 124 -27.03 13.34 -7.85
CA LEU A 124 -27.93 14.19 -7.05
C LEU A 124 -27.62 15.67 -7.28
N ALA A 125 -26.35 16.06 -7.11
CA ALA A 125 -25.92 17.45 -7.23
C ALA A 125 -24.40 17.59 -7.36
N TRP A 126 -23.98 18.76 -7.81
CA TRP A 126 -22.60 19.26 -7.71
C TRP A 126 -22.53 20.39 -6.70
N ARG A 127 -21.42 20.47 -5.98
CA ARG A 127 -21.11 21.55 -5.04
C ARG A 127 -19.67 22.00 -5.26
N GLU A 128 -19.49 23.28 -5.53
CA GLU A 128 -18.17 23.90 -5.47
C GLU A 128 -17.73 23.99 -4.00
N VAL A 129 -16.53 23.52 -3.70
CA VAL A 129 -16.03 23.52 -2.32
C VAL A 129 -15.58 24.94 -1.96
N PRO A 130 -16.09 25.52 -0.86
CA PRO A 130 -15.70 26.87 -0.47
C PRO A 130 -14.24 26.90 -0.01
N VAL A 131 -13.40 27.60 -0.77
CA VAL A 131 -11.96 27.72 -0.53
C VAL A 131 -11.47 29.17 -0.51
N ASP A 132 -10.41 29.44 0.25
CA ASP A 132 -9.70 30.72 0.26
C ASP A 132 -8.32 30.60 -0.39
N TYR A 133 -8.23 31.02 -1.65
CA TYR A 133 -6.98 30.99 -2.44
C TYR A 133 -5.88 31.93 -1.94
N ASP A 134 -6.19 32.86 -1.04
CA ASP A 134 -5.19 33.78 -0.48
C ASP A 134 -4.34 33.11 0.62
N GLN A 135 -4.74 31.92 1.08
CA GLN A 135 -3.93 31.09 1.98
C GLN A 135 -2.82 30.31 1.27
N LEU A 136 -2.84 30.26 -0.07
CA LEU A 136 -1.92 29.45 -0.85
C LEU A 136 -0.64 30.21 -1.20
N GLY A 137 0.51 29.53 -1.06
CA GLY A 137 1.74 29.96 -1.70
C GLY A 137 1.59 30.06 -3.23
N ARG A 138 2.45 30.86 -3.85
CA ARG A 138 2.43 31.16 -5.29
C ARG A 138 2.47 29.88 -6.13
N ASP A 139 3.33 28.94 -5.78
CA ASP A 139 3.55 27.74 -6.59
C ASP A 139 2.42 26.71 -6.40
N SER A 140 1.85 26.63 -5.20
CA SER A 140 0.63 25.87 -4.92
C SER A 140 -0.59 26.44 -5.65
N ARG A 141 -0.80 27.76 -5.58
CA ARG A 141 -1.92 28.46 -6.22
C ARG A 141 -1.94 28.25 -7.74
N ARG A 142 -0.76 28.27 -8.39
CA ARG A 142 -0.64 28.02 -9.84
C ARG A 142 -1.05 26.61 -10.26
N ARG A 143 -0.94 25.65 -9.37
CA ARG A 143 -1.27 24.24 -9.62
C ARG A 143 -2.57 23.81 -8.93
N CYS A 144 -3.32 24.75 -8.35
CA CYS A 144 -4.56 24.45 -7.64
C CYS A 144 -5.60 23.96 -8.65
N PRO A 145 -6.18 22.75 -8.46
CA PRO A 145 -7.28 22.28 -9.27
C PRO A 145 -8.58 23.05 -8.95
N SER A 146 -9.59 22.93 -9.80
CA SER A 146 -10.97 23.20 -9.40
C SER A 146 -11.42 22.09 -8.47
N ILE A 147 -11.79 22.45 -7.24
CA ILE A 147 -12.15 21.48 -6.19
C ILE A 147 -13.67 21.42 -6.09
N GLN A 148 -14.23 20.26 -6.41
CA GLN A 148 -15.66 20.05 -6.47
C GLN A 148 -16.06 18.83 -5.64
N GLN A 149 -17.31 18.86 -5.17
CA GLN A 149 -17.98 17.73 -4.55
C GLN A 149 -19.14 17.26 -5.44
N VAL A 150 -19.23 15.95 -5.65
CA VAL A 150 -20.34 15.32 -6.36
C VAL A 150 -21.15 14.45 -5.41
N PHE A 151 -22.46 14.67 -5.35
CA PHE A 151 -23.38 13.89 -4.53
C PHE A 151 -24.01 12.79 -5.37
N VAL A 152 -23.96 11.55 -4.86
CA VAL A 152 -24.38 10.36 -5.59
C VAL A 152 -25.38 9.56 -4.75
N GLY A 153 -26.54 9.29 -5.31
CA GLY A 153 -27.57 8.45 -4.71
C GLY A 153 -27.57 7.04 -5.32
N PRO A 154 -28.23 6.07 -4.66
CA PRO A 154 -28.32 4.69 -5.13
C PRO A 154 -29.22 4.53 -6.39
N GLY A 155 -29.87 5.61 -6.83
CA GLY A 155 -30.79 5.63 -7.96
C GLY A 155 -32.02 4.76 -7.71
N LYS A 156 -32.46 4.01 -8.73
CA LYS A 156 -33.61 3.09 -8.61
C LYS A 156 -33.26 1.80 -7.87
N SER A 157 -31.98 1.61 -7.57
CA SER A 157 -31.47 0.40 -6.96
C SER A 157 -31.58 0.57 -5.45
N GLY A 158 -32.33 -0.30 -4.76
CA GLY A 158 -32.42 -0.29 -3.30
C GLY A 158 -31.15 -0.83 -2.65
N LEU A 159 -30.00 -0.20 -2.92
CA LEU A 159 -28.69 -0.62 -2.44
C LEU A 159 -28.56 -0.33 -0.95
N ASN A 160 -28.07 -1.31 -0.20
CA ASN A 160 -27.60 -1.03 1.16
C ASN A 160 -26.25 -0.30 1.12
N LEU A 161 -25.83 0.25 2.26
CA LEU A 161 -24.58 1.02 2.38
C LEU A 161 -23.36 0.30 1.80
N ALA A 162 -23.16 -0.99 2.09
CA ALA A 162 -22.01 -1.74 1.58
C ALA A 162 -22.08 -1.98 0.07
N GLN A 163 -23.28 -2.16 -0.49
CA GLN A 163 -23.47 -2.26 -1.94
C GLN A 163 -23.25 -0.93 -2.64
N LEU A 164 -23.71 0.17 -2.04
CA LEU A 164 -23.48 1.52 -2.56
C LEU A 164 -21.98 1.85 -2.54
N GLU A 165 -21.28 1.58 -1.44
CA GLU A 165 -19.82 1.77 -1.34
C GLU A 165 -19.07 1.01 -2.45
N ARG A 166 -19.39 -0.27 -2.67
CA ARG A 166 -18.80 -1.06 -3.76
C ARG A 166 -19.12 -0.49 -5.14
N LYS A 167 -20.33 0.01 -5.35
CA LYS A 167 -20.70 0.64 -6.62
C LYS A 167 -19.98 1.96 -6.85
N LEU A 168 -19.79 2.76 -5.81
CA LEU A 168 -18.96 3.97 -5.87
C LEU A 168 -17.49 3.63 -6.21
N TYR A 169 -16.95 2.55 -5.65
CA TYR A 169 -15.63 2.05 -6.04
C TYR A 169 -15.56 1.68 -7.53
N VAL A 170 -16.55 0.93 -8.06
CA VAL A 170 -16.62 0.61 -9.50
C VAL A 170 -16.68 1.88 -10.34
N VAL A 171 -17.56 2.83 -9.98
CA VAL A 171 -17.68 4.12 -10.67
C VAL A 171 -16.33 4.84 -10.71
N ARG A 172 -15.60 4.88 -9.59
CA ARG A 172 -14.27 5.51 -9.56
C ARG A 172 -13.28 4.80 -10.48
N LYS A 173 -13.22 3.47 -10.48
CA LYS A 173 -12.36 2.71 -11.40
C LYS A 173 -12.72 2.97 -12.87
N VAL A 174 -14.00 3.03 -13.20
CA VAL A 174 -14.48 3.37 -14.55
C VAL A 174 -14.05 4.78 -14.96
N ILE A 175 -14.18 5.77 -14.06
CA ILE A 175 -13.70 7.13 -14.28
C ILE A 175 -12.19 7.14 -14.54
N GLU A 176 -11.40 6.50 -13.67
CA GLU A 176 -9.95 6.41 -13.80
C GLU A 176 -9.53 5.80 -15.15
N HIS A 177 -10.20 4.73 -15.59
CA HIS A 177 -9.88 4.06 -16.86
C HIS A 177 -10.29 4.89 -18.08
N SER A 178 -11.38 5.65 -17.96
CA SER A 178 -11.90 6.49 -19.04
C SER A 178 -11.11 7.79 -19.23
N MET A 179 -10.18 8.10 -18.34
CA MET A 179 -9.34 9.30 -18.44
C MET A 179 -8.53 9.39 -19.73
N LYS A 180 -8.03 8.26 -20.26
CA LYS A 180 -7.26 8.25 -21.51
C LYS A 180 -8.10 8.67 -22.72
N ASP A 181 -9.40 8.38 -22.69
CA ASP A 181 -10.34 8.65 -23.77
C ASP A 181 -11.20 9.90 -23.49
N SER A 182 -10.92 10.63 -22.41
CA SER A 182 -11.69 11.80 -21.95
C SER A 182 -11.60 13.03 -22.86
N GLY A 183 -10.62 13.06 -23.78
CA GLY A 183 -10.33 14.24 -24.60
C GLY A 183 -9.70 15.40 -23.82
N LEU A 184 -9.24 15.15 -22.59
CA LEU A 184 -8.36 16.05 -21.85
C LEU A 184 -6.94 15.95 -22.41
N SER A 185 -6.28 17.09 -22.55
CA SER A 185 -4.84 17.14 -22.80
C SER A 185 -4.07 16.54 -21.63
N GLU A 186 -2.81 16.19 -21.86
CA GLU A 186 -1.96 15.61 -20.81
C GLU A 186 -1.80 16.55 -19.60
N GLU A 187 -1.70 17.86 -19.84
CA GLU A 187 -1.60 18.87 -18.77
C GLU A 187 -2.91 19.02 -18.00
N GLU A 188 -4.07 18.92 -18.66
CA GLU A 188 -5.38 18.93 -17.98
C GLU A 188 -5.56 17.65 -17.15
N ALA A 189 -5.20 16.50 -17.70
CA ALA A 189 -5.31 15.20 -17.02
C ALA A 189 -4.50 15.15 -15.71
N ASP A 190 -3.37 15.88 -15.62
CA ASP A 190 -2.56 15.95 -14.40
C ASP A 190 -3.31 16.59 -13.20
N TYR A 191 -4.34 17.41 -13.44
CA TYR A 191 -5.20 17.98 -12.40
C TYR A 191 -6.31 17.03 -11.96
N PHE A 192 -6.73 16.11 -12.83
CA PHE A 192 -7.90 15.29 -12.60
C PHE A 192 -7.60 14.19 -11.59
N TYR A 193 -8.27 14.20 -10.44
CA TYR A 193 -8.08 13.18 -9.41
C TYR A 193 -9.30 13.05 -8.48
N VAL A 194 -9.73 11.82 -8.21
CA VAL A 194 -10.78 11.53 -7.23
C VAL A 194 -10.13 11.24 -5.88
N CYS A 195 -10.18 12.20 -4.96
CA CYS A 195 -9.58 12.11 -3.63
C CYS A 195 -10.29 11.06 -2.77
N SER A 196 -11.61 11.07 -2.80
CA SER A 196 -12.48 10.10 -2.15
C SER A 196 -13.80 10.04 -2.93
N LEU A 197 -14.43 8.86 -2.98
CA LEU A 197 -15.79 8.69 -3.48
C LEU A 197 -16.42 7.57 -2.65
N SER A 198 -17.08 7.96 -1.56
CA SER A 198 -17.48 7.05 -0.47
C SER A 198 -18.77 7.54 0.19
N CYS A 199 -19.48 6.61 0.84
CA CYS A 199 -20.57 6.87 1.78
C CYS A 199 -20.07 7.11 3.21
N ASN A 200 -18.87 6.64 3.55
CA ASN A 200 -18.38 6.57 4.93
C ASN A 200 -17.42 7.71 5.26
N THR A 201 -16.54 8.06 4.34
CA THR A 201 -15.43 9.00 4.60
C THR A 201 -15.31 10.06 3.51
N ILE A 202 -14.65 11.16 3.84
CA ILE A 202 -14.27 12.20 2.88
C ILE A 202 -12.87 12.71 3.22
N VAL A 203 -12.10 13.04 2.17
CA VAL A 203 -10.72 13.51 2.29
C VAL A 203 -10.62 14.96 1.85
N TYR A 204 -10.16 15.84 2.74
CA TYR A 204 -9.75 17.21 2.42
C TYR A 204 -8.22 17.27 2.40
N LYS A 205 -7.63 17.53 1.24
CA LYS A 205 -6.16 17.51 1.10
C LYS A 205 -5.69 18.47 0.02
N GLY A 206 -4.42 18.86 0.06
CA GLY A 206 -3.86 19.68 -0.99
C GLY A 206 -2.38 19.93 -0.81
N LEU A 207 -1.80 20.68 -1.75
CA LEU A 207 -0.41 21.13 -1.69
C LEU A 207 -0.31 22.33 -0.71
N LEU A 208 -0.41 22.01 0.58
CA LEU A 208 -0.60 22.96 1.67
C LEU A 208 0.46 22.72 2.75
N MET A 209 0.88 23.79 3.41
CA MET A 209 1.50 23.71 4.73
C MET A 209 0.44 23.26 5.74
N ALA A 210 0.86 22.53 6.78
CA ALA A 210 -0.04 21.99 7.80
C ALA A 210 -1.00 23.03 8.42
N HIS A 211 -0.53 24.27 8.62
CA HIS A 211 -1.33 25.35 9.20
C HIS A 211 -2.30 26.04 8.23
N GLN A 212 -2.10 25.89 6.92
CA GLN A 212 -2.93 26.53 5.90
C GLN A 212 -4.27 25.81 5.71
N ILE A 213 -4.36 24.51 6.03
CA ILE A 213 -5.52 23.68 5.66
C ILE A 213 -6.86 24.22 6.18
N SER A 214 -6.90 24.67 7.44
CA SER A 214 -8.12 25.18 8.05
C SER A 214 -8.52 26.54 7.45
N GLY A 215 -7.54 27.37 7.08
CA GLY A 215 -7.79 28.63 6.37
C GLY A 215 -8.25 28.40 4.92
N PHE A 216 -7.64 27.43 4.24
CA PHE A 216 -7.91 27.15 2.83
C PHE A 216 -9.26 26.50 2.61
N TYR A 217 -9.61 25.45 3.37
CA TYR A 217 -10.90 24.78 3.27
C TYR A 217 -11.88 25.33 4.30
N LEU A 218 -12.80 26.21 3.86
CA LEU A 218 -13.70 26.91 4.77
C LEU A 218 -14.69 25.97 5.47
N ASP A 219 -15.03 24.83 4.85
CA ASP A 219 -15.81 23.76 5.47
C ASP A 219 -15.22 23.29 6.81
N LEU A 220 -13.89 23.26 6.95
CA LEU A 220 -13.21 22.79 8.15
C LEU A 220 -13.35 23.74 9.35
N GLN A 221 -13.89 24.94 9.15
CA GLN A 221 -14.19 25.90 10.22
C GLN A 221 -15.67 25.85 10.66
N GLU A 222 -16.50 25.08 9.96
CA GLU A 222 -17.94 25.05 10.21
C GLU A 222 -18.29 24.09 11.36
N GLU A 223 -19.01 24.58 12.38
CA GLU A 223 -19.41 23.77 13.55
C GLU A 223 -20.26 22.54 13.20
N GLU A 224 -20.95 22.56 12.05
CA GLU A 224 -21.75 21.43 11.54
C GLU A 224 -20.89 20.34 10.88
N LEU A 225 -19.60 20.62 10.60
CA LEU A 225 -18.65 19.61 10.17
C LEU A 225 -18.22 18.80 11.40
N VAL A 226 -18.97 17.74 11.68
CA VAL A 226 -18.75 16.87 12.84
C VAL A 226 -18.25 15.49 12.41
N SER A 227 -17.27 14.96 13.14
CA SER A 227 -16.74 13.60 12.94
C SER A 227 -16.38 12.98 14.28
N ALA A 228 -16.41 11.65 14.37
CA ALA A 228 -15.92 10.93 15.55
C ALA A 228 -14.40 10.74 15.52
N PHE A 229 -13.75 10.95 14.36
CA PHE A 229 -12.31 10.95 14.24
C PHE A 229 -11.80 11.91 13.16
N ALA A 230 -10.53 12.29 13.26
CA ALA A 230 -9.80 13.00 12.22
C ALA A 230 -8.42 12.36 12.06
N LEU A 231 -8.18 11.75 10.90
CA LEU A 231 -6.89 11.20 10.50
C LEU A 231 -6.15 12.24 9.67
N VAL A 232 -5.04 12.75 10.17
CA VAL A 232 -4.28 13.83 9.53
C VAL A 232 -2.91 13.37 9.09
N HIS A 233 -2.41 14.03 8.04
CA HIS A 233 -1.07 13.78 7.53
C HIS A 233 -0.42 15.05 7.00
N SER A 234 0.87 15.23 7.30
CA SER A 234 1.76 16.21 6.68
C SER A 234 2.87 15.48 5.92
N ARG A 235 2.98 15.76 4.63
CA ARG A 235 3.93 15.13 3.69
C ARG A 235 5.28 15.87 3.70
N PHE A 236 6.34 15.10 3.49
CA PHE A 236 7.67 15.60 3.14
C PHE A 236 8.11 14.81 1.91
N SER A 237 8.45 15.51 0.83
CA SER A 237 8.80 14.92 -0.46
C SER A 237 10.27 15.14 -0.78
N THR A 238 10.90 14.20 -1.50
CA THR A 238 12.23 14.43 -2.09
C THR A 238 12.21 15.38 -3.30
N ASN A 239 11.03 15.78 -3.78
CA ASN A 239 10.86 16.72 -4.89
C ASN A 239 10.41 18.12 -4.44
N THR A 240 10.77 19.15 -5.21
CA THR A 240 10.35 20.55 -4.95
C THR A 240 9.17 20.98 -5.82
N LEU A 241 8.61 20.08 -6.61
CA LEU A 241 7.56 20.33 -7.62
C LEU A 241 6.36 19.45 -7.29
N GLY A 242 5.77 19.66 -6.12
CA GLY A 242 4.67 18.83 -5.62
C GLY A 242 3.39 18.90 -6.47
N HIS A 243 2.63 17.80 -6.46
CA HIS A 243 1.30 17.71 -7.08
C HIS A 243 0.22 17.54 -6.00
N TRP A 244 -0.92 18.21 -6.18
CA TRP A 244 -2.06 18.16 -5.25
C TRP A 244 -2.56 16.73 -4.97
N ARG A 245 -2.58 15.86 -5.99
CA ARG A 245 -3.02 14.47 -5.86
C ARG A 245 -2.18 13.61 -4.91
N LEU A 246 -0.89 13.95 -4.75
CA LEU A 246 0.09 13.21 -3.95
C LEU A 246 0.02 13.55 -2.46
N ALA A 247 -0.73 14.59 -2.07
CA ALA A 247 -1.00 14.83 -0.67
C ALA A 247 -1.74 13.63 -0.06
N HIS A 248 -1.50 13.38 1.22
CA HIS A 248 -2.21 12.40 2.03
C HIS A 248 -3.28 13.11 2.89
N PRO A 249 -4.23 12.39 3.50
CA PRO A 249 -4.46 10.94 3.39
C PRO A 249 -4.87 10.47 1.98
N TYR A 250 -4.72 9.17 1.74
CA TYR A 250 -5.39 8.48 0.64
C TYR A 250 -6.80 8.06 1.06
N ARG A 251 -7.45 7.14 0.35
CA ARG A 251 -8.89 6.88 0.54
C ARG A 251 -9.18 6.15 1.84
N TYR A 252 -8.27 5.27 2.25
CA TYR A 252 -8.40 4.50 3.48
C TYR A 252 -7.26 4.75 4.47
N LEU A 253 -6.12 5.30 4.05
CA LEU A 253 -4.95 5.34 4.93
C LEU A 253 -4.10 6.59 4.86
N ALA A 254 -3.31 6.76 5.91
CA ALA A 254 -2.12 7.61 5.95
C ALA A 254 -0.91 6.77 6.35
N HIS A 255 0.19 6.94 5.63
CA HIS A 255 1.42 6.18 5.80
C HIS A 255 2.57 7.12 6.17
N ASN A 256 3.27 6.80 7.25
CA ASN A 256 4.58 7.34 7.54
C ASN A 256 5.61 6.24 7.31
N GLY A 257 6.37 6.34 6.22
CA GLY A 257 7.24 5.25 5.84
C GLY A 257 7.52 5.19 4.36
N GLU A 258 8.12 4.07 3.95
CA GLU A 258 8.44 3.75 2.57
C GLU A 258 8.29 2.23 2.37
N ILE A 259 7.58 1.81 1.32
CA ILE A 259 7.49 0.40 0.95
C ILE A 259 8.64 0.03 0.01
N ASN A 260 9.66 -0.65 0.54
CA ASN A 260 10.88 -0.98 -0.22
C ASN A 260 10.71 -2.23 -1.12
N THR A 261 9.64 -3.01 -0.94
CA THR A 261 9.31 -4.16 -1.81
C THR A 261 8.37 -3.81 -2.97
N LEU A 262 8.05 -2.52 -3.16
CA LEU A 262 6.99 -2.04 -4.05
C LEU A 262 7.00 -2.70 -5.43
N ARG A 263 8.14 -2.71 -6.14
CA ARG A 263 8.20 -3.27 -7.50
C ARG A 263 7.80 -4.74 -7.55
N GLY A 264 8.14 -5.52 -6.53
CA GLY A 264 7.69 -6.92 -6.40
C GLY A 264 6.18 -6.98 -6.24
N ASN A 265 5.65 -6.22 -5.28
CA ASN A 265 4.23 -6.19 -4.94
C ASN A 265 3.36 -5.78 -6.14
N LEU A 266 3.80 -4.77 -6.91
CA LEU A 266 3.11 -4.32 -8.12
C LEU A 266 3.04 -5.43 -9.18
N ASN A 267 4.13 -6.17 -9.38
CA ASN A 267 4.18 -7.24 -10.37
C ASN A 267 3.31 -8.43 -9.96
N TRP A 268 3.34 -8.81 -8.68
CA TRP A 268 2.51 -9.89 -8.15
C TRP A 268 1.03 -9.56 -8.21
N MET A 269 0.63 -8.34 -7.84
CA MET A 269 -0.75 -7.89 -7.98
C MET A 269 -1.21 -7.94 -9.45
N ARG A 270 -0.38 -7.46 -10.39
CA ARG A 270 -0.67 -7.53 -11.83
C ARG A 270 -0.82 -8.96 -12.33
N ALA A 271 -0.03 -9.91 -11.83
CA ALA A 271 -0.18 -11.32 -12.19
C ALA A 271 -1.53 -11.88 -11.72
N ARG A 272 -1.97 -11.48 -10.52
CA ARG A 272 -3.25 -11.93 -9.91
C ARG A 272 -4.50 -11.35 -10.57
N GLU A 273 -4.40 -10.19 -11.22
CA GLU A 273 -5.55 -9.53 -11.88
C GLU A 273 -6.31 -10.45 -12.84
N SER A 274 -5.61 -11.37 -13.49
CA SER A 274 -6.21 -12.35 -14.42
C SER A 274 -7.11 -13.40 -13.74
N MET A 275 -6.97 -13.59 -12.43
CA MET A 275 -7.70 -14.59 -11.63
C MET A 275 -8.81 -13.97 -10.78
N PHE A 276 -9.04 -12.66 -10.87
CA PHE A 276 -10.00 -11.97 -10.01
C PHE A 276 -11.43 -12.33 -10.36
N GLU A 277 -12.08 -13.01 -9.42
CA GLU A 277 -13.51 -13.29 -9.42
C GLU A 277 -14.10 -12.95 -8.05
N SER A 278 -15.20 -12.20 -8.01
CA SER A 278 -15.85 -11.86 -6.74
C SER A 278 -17.36 -11.88 -6.90
N SER A 279 -18.03 -12.68 -6.07
CA SER A 279 -19.49 -12.76 -6.02
C SER A 279 -20.13 -11.43 -5.60
N LEU A 280 -19.39 -10.56 -4.90
CA LEU A 280 -19.84 -9.24 -4.47
C LEU A 280 -19.90 -8.22 -5.62
N PHE A 281 -19.13 -8.44 -6.69
CA PHE A 281 -19.08 -7.58 -7.87
C PHE A 281 -19.75 -8.20 -9.10
N GLY A 282 -19.78 -9.54 -9.20
CA GLY A 282 -20.28 -10.22 -10.39
C GLY A 282 -19.55 -9.73 -11.65
N ASP A 283 -20.31 -9.31 -12.66
CA ASP A 283 -19.75 -8.82 -13.93
C ASP A 283 -18.96 -7.51 -13.81
N ASP A 284 -19.18 -6.71 -12.76
CA ASP A 284 -18.42 -5.47 -12.56
C ASP A 284 -16.94 -5.72 -12.24
N MET A 285 -16.58 -6.94 -11.82
CA MET A 285 -15.19 -7.27 -11.51
C MET A 285 -14.27 -7.01 -12.70
N LYS A 286 -14.76 -7.19 -13.94
CA LYS A 286 -14.01 -6.96 -15.17
C LYS A 286 -13.70 -5.48 -15.45
N LYS A 287 -14.40 -4.56 -14.79
CA LYS A 287 -14.22 -3.11 -14.94
C LYS A 287 -13.16 -2.54 -14.00
N ILE A 288 -12.76 -3.32 -12.99
CA ILE A 288 -11.93 -2.86 -11.87
C ILE A 288 -10.42 -2.91 -12.20
N PRO A 289 -9.85 -3.96 -12.82
CA PRO A 289 -8.45 -3.95 -13.25
C PRO A 289 -8.16 -2.93 -14.36
N PRO A 290 -6.94 -2.37 -14.42
CA PRO A 290 -5.82 -2.62 -13.50
C PRO A 290 -6.00 -1.93 -12.14
N ILE A 291 -5.51 -2.58 -11.09
CA ILE A 291 -5.51 -2.05 -9.71
C ILE A 291 -4.35 -1.07 -9.53
N MET A 292 -3.19 -1.43 -10.06
CA MET A 292 -1.95 -0.69 -9.89
C MET A 292 -1.71 0.26 -11.07
N ASN A 293 -1.85 1.57 -10.84
CA ASN A 293 -1.58 2.56 -11.87
C ASN A 293 -0.08 2.85 -12.01
N PRO A 294 0.45 2.99 -13.23
CA PRO A 294 1.80 3.50 -13.43
C PRO A 294 1.97 4.92 -12.85
N GLY A 295 3.06 5.17 -12.13
CA GLY A 295 3.38 6.49 -11.57
C GLY A 295 2.59 6.87 -10.31
N ASP A 296 1.88 5.91 -9.69
CA ASP A 296 1.39 6.05 -8.32
C ASP A 296 2.55 5.90 -7.33
N SER A 297 2.48 6.61 -6.21
CA SER A 297 3.43 6.44 -5.11
C SER A 297 3.29 5.05 -4.48
N ASP A 298 4.26 4.68 -3.66
CA ASP A 298 4.23 3.45 -2.87
C ASP A 298 2.95 3.35 -2.01
N THR A 299 2.56 4.46 -1.41
CA THR A 299 1.42 4.58 -0.51
C THR A 299 0.10 4.56 -1.28
N ALA A 300 0.02 5.23 -2.43
CA ALA A 300 -1.15 5.14 -3.31
C ALA A 300 -1.37 3.69 -3.78
N SER A 301 -0.29 3.00 -4.13
CA SER A 301 -0.32 1.60 -4.53
C SER A 301 -0.79 0.68 -3.39
N PHE A 302 -0.31 0.93 -2.17
CA PHE A 302 -0.78 0.22 -0.98
C PHE A 302 -2.28 0.47 -0.72
N ASP A 303 -2.73 1.73 -0.80
CA ASP A 303 -4.14 2.10 -0.61
C ASP A 303 -5.06 1.44 -1.65
N ASN A 304 -4.62 1.37 -2.92
CA ASN A 304 -5.35 0.66 -3.98
C ASN A 304 -5.49 -0.85 -3.68
N ALA A 305 -4.43 -1.50 -3.19
CA ALA A 305 -4.48 -2.91 -2.78
C ALA A 305 -5.38 -3.12 -1.56
N LEU A 306 -5.27 -2.26 -0.54
CA LEU A 306 -6.09 -2.32 0.66
C LEU A 306 -7.57 -2.17 0.31
N GLU A 307 -7.92 -1.15 -0.48
CA GLU A 307 -9.29 -0.90 -0.90
C GLU A 307 -9.89 -2.07 -1.69
N LEU A 308 -9.10 -2.68 -2.59
CA LEU A 308 -9.55 -3.88 -3.30
C LEU A 308 -9.95 -4.99 -2.32
N LEU A 309 -9.12 -5.26 -1.30
CA LEU A 309 -9.38 -6.30 -0.29
C LEU A 309 -10.63 -5.98 0.54
N LEU A 310 -10.80 -4.72 0.93
CA LEU A 310 -11.99 -4.26 1.66
C LEU A 310 -13.26 -4.44 0.81
N MET A 311 -13.24 -3.96 -0.44
CA MET A 311 -14.40 -4.01 -1.31
C MET A 311 -14.78 -5.44 -1.71
N THR A 312 -13.81 -6.35 -1.73
CA THR A 312 -14.00 -7.79 -1.97
C THR A 312 -14.34 -8.61 -0.71
N GLY A 313 -14.51 -7.95 0.44
CA GLY A 313 -15.15 -8.52 1.62
C GLY A 313 -14.22 -8.88 2.78
N ARG A 314 -12.94 -8.50 2.73
CA ARG A 314 -12.05 -8.61 3.91
C ARG A 314 -12.30 -7.45 4.88
N GLU A 315 -12.22 -7.76 6.16
CA GLU A 315 -12.25 -6.73 7.21
C GLU A 315 -10.91 -5.97 7.25
N LEU A 316 -10.93 -4.75 7.80
CA LEU A 316 -9.78 -3.84 7.79
C LEU A 316 -8.55 -4.42 8.50
N ASP A 317 -8.73 -5.02 9.66
CA ASP A 317 -7.66 -5.66 10.43
C ASP A 317 -7.07 -6.88 9.72
N HIS A 318 -7.92 -7.70 9.09
CA HIS A 318 -7.50 -8.86 8.30
C HIS A 318 -6.68 -8.43 7.08
N ALA A 319 -7.17 -7.45 6.30
CA ALA A 319 -6.47 -6.96 5.12
C ALA A 319 -5.11 -6.35 5.49
N MET A 320 -5.05 -5.56 6.57
CA MET A 320 -3.81 -4.96 7.06
C MET A 320 -2.78 -6.02 7.51
N LEU A 321 -3.21 -7.07 8.22
CA LEU A 321 -2.30 -8.15 8.64
C LEU A 321 -1.84 -9.04 7.48
N MET A 322 -2.67 -9.19 6.45
CA MET A 322 -2.28 -9.92 5.24
C MET A 322 -1.21 -9.15 4.45
N MET A 323 -1.33 -7.83 4.36
CA MET A 323 -0.35 -7.00 3.64
C MET A 323 0.93 -6.74 4.44
N ILE A 324 0.83 -6.52 5.75
CA ILE A 324 1.98 -6.28 6.64
C ILE A 324 1.97 -7.29 7.79
N PRO A 325 2.39 -8.54 7.54
CA PRO A 325 2.45 -9.56 8.57
C PRO A 325 3.59 -9.31 9.57
N GLU A 326 3.41 -9.81 10.80
CA GLU A 326 4.46 -9.88 11.81
C GLU A 326 5.57 -10.85 11.38
N ALA A 327 6.80 -10.68 11.85
CA ALA A 327 7.84 -11.70 11.69
C ALA A 327 7.45 -12.97 12.46
N TRP A 328 7.11 -14.04 11.73
CA TRP A 328 6.50 -15.26 12.30
C TRP A 328 7.35 -16.52 12.16
N ASP A 329 8.12 -16.63 11.08
CA ASP A 329 8.84 -17.85 10.68
C ASP A 329 9.78 -18.37 11.79
N GLN A 330 10.71 -17.52 12.23
CA GLN A 330 11.68 -17.86 13.27
C GLN A 330 11.19 -17.53 14.70
N HIS A 331 9.92 -17.17 14.88
CA HIS A 331 9.41 -16.74 16.20
C HIS A 331 9.04 -17.93 17.09
N GLU A 332 10.01 -18.50 17.80
CA GLU A 332 9.84 -19.74 18.59
C GLU A 332 8.66 -19.72 19.58
N THR A 333 8.43 -18.60 20.28
CA THR A 333 7.41 -18.50 21.34
C THR A 333 6.01 -18.11 20.82
N MET A 334 5.83 -17.97 19.50
CA MET A 334 4.53 -17.64 18.92
C MET A 334 3.61 -18.86 18.97
N LEU A 335 2.35 -18.64 19.34
CA LEU A 335 1.33 -19.68 19.36
C LEU A 335 1.17 -20.31 17.97
N GLN A 336 1.03 -21.64 17.92
CA GLN A 336 0.99 -22.38 16.65
C GLN A 336 -0.15 -21.92 15.74
N GLU A 337 -1.35 -21.68 16.28
CA GLU A 337 -2.51 -21.18 15.50
C GLU A 337 -2.19 -19.87 14.78
N LYS A 338 -1.43 -18.98 15.42
CA LYS A 338 -0.99 -17.71 14.84
C LYS A 338 0.10 -17.91 13.79
N LYS A 339 1.02 -18.86 13.99
CA LYS A 339 1.99 -19.25 12.96
C LYS A 339 1.29 -19.83 11.73
N ASP A 340 0.33 -20.73 11.94
CA ASP A 340 -0.44 -21.35 10.87
C ASP A 340 -1.22 -20.30 10.07
N PHE A 341 -1.80 -19.30 10.74
CA PHE A 341 -2.43 -18.16 10.08
C PHE A 341 -1.45 -17.44 9.15
N TYR A 342 -0.27 -17.05 9.63
CA TYR A 342 0.68 -16.31 8.80
C TYR A 342 1.29 -17.16 7.70
N GLU A 343 1.61 -18.42 7.98
CA GLU A 343 2.12 -19.35 6.98
C GLU A 343 1.11 -19.54 5.85
N PHE A 344 -0.17 -19.73 6.18
CA PHE A 344 -1.23 -19.81 5.17
C PHE A 344 -1.27 -18.52 4.34
N HIS A 345 -1.30 -17.34 4.97
CA HIS A 345 -1.38 -16.07 4.24
C HIS A 345 -0.12 -15.75 3.41
N SER A 346 1.05 -16.27 3.77
CA SER A 346 2.27 -16.13 2.98
C SER A 346 2.22 -16.83 1.62
N ALA A 347 1.34 -17.82 1.46
CA ALA A 347 1.05 -18.46 0.17
C ALA A 347 0.07 -17.64 -0.70
N LEU A 348 -0.60 -16.63 -0.13
CA LEU A 348 -1.59 -15.78 -0.81
C LEU A 348 -1.04 -14.40 -1.18
N MET A 349 -0.24 -13.80 -0.29
CA MET A 349 0.20 -12.42 -0.40
C MET A 349 1.63 -12.28 0.11
N GLU A 350 2.50 -11.73 -0.73
CA GLU A 350 3.82 -11.28 -0.33
C GLU A 350 3.74 -10.04 0.58
N PRO A 351 4.63 -9.90 1.57
CA PRO A 351 4.65 -8.72 2.42
C PRO A 351 4.94 -7.42 1.68
N TRP A 352 4.15 -6.40 1.98
CA TRP A 352 4.43 -5.01 1.64
C TRP A 352 5.36 -4.44 2.72
N ASP A 353 6.67 -4.64 2.52
CA ASP A 353 7.69 -4.43 3.55
C ASP A 353 8.40 -3.07 3.38
N GLY A 354 9.12 -2.69 4.42
CA GLY A 354 9.79 -1.40 4.58
C GLY A 354 9.36 -0.69 5.86
N PRO A 355 10.01 0.42 6.24
CA PRO A 355 9.57 1.20 7.38
C PRO A 355 8.14 1.66 7.17
N ALA A 356 7.20 1.25 8.02
CA ALA A 356 5.80 1.60 7.82
C ALA A 356 5.08 1.76 9.16
N MET A 357 4.65 2.99 9.42
CA MET A 357 3.58 3.26 10.37
C MET A 357 2.34 3.66 9.57
N ILE A 358 1.35 2.79 9.57
CA ILE A 358 0.11 2.99 8.81
C ILE A 358 -1.04 3.13 9.78
N VAL A 359 -1.83 4.19 9.56
CA VAL A 359 -3.15 4.30 10.16
C VAL A 359 -4.18 4.30 9.05
N SER A 360 -5.08 3.34 9.09
CA SER A 360 -6.17 3.17 8.13
C SER A 360 -7.54 3.26 8.80
N SER A 361 -8.56 3.64 8.02
CA SER A 361 -9.93 3.76 8.48
C SER A 361 -10.92 3.52 7.34
N ASP A 362 -11.93 2.72 7.60
CA ASP A 362 -13.11 2.51 6.75
C ASP A 362 -14.27 3.46 7.12
N GLY A 363 -14.03 4.42 8.02
CA GLY A 363 -15.01 5.33 8.58
C GLY A 363 -15.73 4.80 9.83
N ARG A 364 -15.66 3.49 10.12
CA ARG A 364 -16.28 2.83 11.28
C ARG A 364 -15.24 2.34 12.29
N ASN A 365 -14.11 1.91 11.78
CA ASN A 365 -12.98 1.40 12.53
C ASN A 365 -11.72 2.16 12.13
N ILE A 366 -10.79 2.30 13.08
CA ILE A 366 -9.46 2.86 12.84
C ILE A 366 -8.44 1.78 13.19
N CYS A 367 -7.65 1.35 12.22
CA CYS A 367 -6.61 0.36 12.41
C CYS A 367 -5.25 1.05 12.39
N ALA A 368 -4.47 0.88 13.47
CA ALA A 368 -3.08 1.32 13.52
C ALA A 368 -2.18 0.09 13.52
N LEU A 369 -1.22 0.04 12.59
CA LEU A 369 -0.27 -1.06 12.44
C LEU A 369 1.14 -0.51 12.24
N LEU A 370 2.11 -1.19 12.86
CA LEU A 370 3.52 -0.93 12.67
C LEU A 370 4.18 -2.10 11.93
N ASP A 371 5.13 -1.79 11.05
CA ASP A 371 5.92 -2.77 10.31
C ASP A 371 6.60 -3.79 11.24
N ARG A 372 6.98 -4.93 10.67
CA ARG A 372 7.56 -6.07 11.39
C ARG A 372 8.80 -5.72 12.22
N ASN A 373 9.53 -4.67 11.86
CA ASN A 373 10.78 -4.23 12.49
C ASN A 373 10.57 -3.01 13.42
N GLY A 374 9.42 -2.34 13.32
CA GLY A 374 9.10 -1.17 14.12
C GLY A 374 9.98 0.04 13.81
N LEU A 375 10.23 0.30 12.52
CA LEU A 375 11.20 1.29 12.06
C LEU A 375 10.70 2.74 12.16
N ARG A 376 9.42 2.94 12.48
CA ARG A 376 8.80 4.26 12.65
C ARG A 376 8.21 4.43 14.05
N PRO A 377 8.31 5.63 14.65
CA PRO A 377 7.75 5.88 15.97
C PRO A 377 6.23 5.95 15.91
N PHE A 378 5.57 5.35 16.89
CA PHE A 378 4.12 5.49 17.07
C PHE A 378 3.75 5.55 18.55
N ARG A 379 3.06 6.63 18.93
CA ARG A 379 2.70 6.93 20.32
C ARG A 379 1.23 7.26 20.40
N TYR A 380 0.60 6.86 21.50
CA TYR A 380 -0.80 7.17 21.72
C TYR A 380 -1.09 7.39 23.20
N LEU A 381 -2.13 8.17 23.47
CA LEU A 381 -2.70 8.37 24.78
C LEU A 381 -4.22 8.26 24.71
N VAL A 382 -4.81 7.76 25.80
CA VAL A 382 -6.25 7.70 25.99
C VAL A 382 -6.61 8.56 27.19
N THR A 383 -7.60 9.43 27.04
CA THR A 383 -8.10 10.25 28.14
C THR A 383 -9.18 9.54 28.95
N THR A 384 -9.49 10.06 30.13
CA THR A 384 -10.62 9.61 30.96
C THR A 384 -11.97 9.89 30.32
N GLY A 385 -12.03 10.81 29.36
CA GLY A 385 -13.22 11.12 28.55
C GLY A 385 -13.37 10.27 27.29
N ASP A 386 -12.64 9.15 27.17
CA ASP A 386 -12.63 8.24 26.01
C ASP A 386 -12.10 8.86 24.70
N LYS A 387 -11.24 9.89 24.80
CA LYS A 387 -10.55 10.44 23.62
C LYS A 387 -9.22 9.73 23.42
N LEU A 388 -8.97 9.27 22.19
CA LEU A 388 -7.70 8.77 21.71
C LEU A 388 -6.97 9.89 20.97
N VAL A 389 -5.70 10.12 21.33
CA VAL A 389 -4.77 10.94 20.54
C VAL A 389 -3.57 10.07 20.22
N MET A 390 -3.29 9.85 18.94
CA MET A 390 -2.14 9.09 18.47
C MET A 390 -1.40 9.82 17.38
N ALA A 391 -0.08 9.70 17.35
CA ALA A 391 0.76 10.31 16.33
C ALA A 391 2.15 9.66 16.28
N SER A 392 2.91 10.07 15.28
CA SER A 392 4.36 9.79 15.20
C SER A 392 5.16 10.36 16.39
N GLU A 393 4.61 11.32 17.14
CA GLU A 393 5.23 11.95 18.31
C GLU A 393 4.27 12.07 19.51
N THR A 394 4.83 12.35 20.69
CA THR A 394 4.05 12.77 21.87
C THR A 394 4.03 14.29 21.99
N GLY A 395 2.99 14.86 22.61
CA GLY A 395 2.90 16.31 22.82
C GLY A 395 2.25 17.06 21.65
N VAL A 396 1.67 16.32 20.70
CA VAL A 396 0.94 16.88 19.56
C VAL A 396 -0.39 17.54 19.94
N LEU A 397 -0.89 17.30 21.14
CA LEU A 397 -2.06 17.96 21.70
C LEU A 397 -1.81 18.16 23.20
N ASP A 398 -2.15 19.34 23.71
CA ASP A 398 -2.07 19.61 25.15
C ASP A 398 -3.25 18.92 25.86
N VAL A 399 -2.94 17.92 26.67
CA VAL A 399 -3.92 17.14 27.43
C VAL A 399 -3.52 17.24 28.90
N PRO A 400 -4.39 17.77 29.78
CA PRO A 400 -4.10 17.88 31.20
C PRO A 400 -3.68 16.52 31.78
N PRO A 401 -2.58 16.43 32.56
CA PRO A 401 -2.12 15.15 33.09
C PRO A 401 -3.18 14.39 33.91
N ALA A 402 -4.10 15.11 34.57
CA ALA A 402 -5.20 14.53 35.33
C ALA A 402 -6.27 13.84 34.45
N GLU A 403 -6.35 14.19 33.17
CA GLU A 403 -7.27 13.59 32.20
C GLU A 403 -6.65 12.40 31.48
N VAL A 404 -5.36 12.12 31.64
CA VAL A 404 -4.70 10.99 30.98
C VAL A 404 -5.04 9.70 31.72
N ARG A 405 -5.75 8.79 31.04
CA ARG A 405 -6.01 7.44 31.54
C ARG A 405 -4.87 6.48 31.21
N PHE A 406 -4.33 6.56 30.00
CA PHE A 406 -3.30 5.63 29.51
C PHE A 406 -2.36 6.32 28.52
N LYS A 407 -1.08 5.93 28.51
CA LYS A 407 -0.08 6.30 27.50
C LYS A 407 0.65 5.04 27.04
N GLY A 408 0.79 4.88 25.73
CA GLY A 408 1.42 3.71 25.13
C GLY A 408 2.23 4.03 23.88
N ARG A 409 2.86 2.98 23.35
CA ARG A 409 3.54 2.97 22.06
C ARG A 409 3.23 1.66 21.35
N LEU A 410 3.19 1.69 20.02
CA LEU A 410 3.14 0.45 19.24
C LEU A 410 4.54 -0.15 19.16
N GLN A 411 4.60 -1.48 19.10
CA GLN A 411 5.84 -2.25 19.04
C GLN A 411 5.93 -2.91 17.65
N PRO A 412 7.11 -3.39 17.23
CA PRO A 412 7.28 -4.08 15.94
C PRO A 412 6.21 -5.14 15.69
N GLY A 413 5.58 -5.10 14.51
CA GLY A 413 4.54 -6.03 14.07
C GLY A 413 3.22 -5.98 14.86
N ARG A 414 3.07 -5.06 15.83
CA ARG A 414 1.84 -4.94 16.64
C ARG A 414 0.83 -4.03 15.96
N MET A 415 -0.45 -4.27 16.27
CA MET A 415 -1.56 -3.44 15.82
C MET A 415 -2.59 -3.21 16.94
N PHE A 416 -3.50 -2.26 16.71
CA PHE A 416 -4.78 -2.22 17.43
C PHE A 416 -5.87 -1.64 16.53
N LEU A 417 -7.11 -1.96 16.87
CA LEU A 417 -8.30 -1.48 16.18
C LEU A 417 -9.14 -0.64 17.15
N VAL A 418 -9.52 0.56 16.75
CA VAL A 418 -10.54 1.35 17.46
C VAL A 418 -11.85 1.12 16.74
N SER A 419 -12.75 0.36 17.36
CA SER A 419 -14.10 0.18 16.82
C SER A 419 -15.01 1.25 17.41
N LEU A 420 -15.43 2.20 16.57
CA LEU A 420 -16.32 3.29 16.99
C LEU A 420 -17.72 2.79 17.30
N GLU A 421 -18.15 1.71 16.64
CA GLU A 421 -19.42 1.03 16.89
C GLU A 421 -19.41 0.28 18.23
N GLN A 422 -18.37 -0.52 18.50
CA GLN A 422 -18.25 -1.22 19.80
C GLN A 422 -17.85 -0.28 20.93
N GLY A 423 -17.39 0.93 20.61
CA GLY A 423 -17.03 1.94 21.60
C GLY A 423 -15.75 1.59 22.38
N ARG A 424 -14.78 0.89 21.77
CA ARG A 424 -13.58 0.39 22.47
C ARG A 424 -12.37 0.22 21.56
N ILE A 425 -11.20 0.15 22.19
CA ILE A 425 -9.94 -0.27 21.55
C ILE A 425 -9.80 -1.78 21.72
N ILE A 426 -9.61 -2.49 20.61
CA ILE A 426 -9.31 -3.92 20.52
C ILE A 426 -7.80 -4.06 20.33
N GLY A 427 -7.14 -4.72 21.26
CA GLY A 427 -5.68 -4.85 21.27
C GLY A 427 -5.16 -5.96 20.36
N ASP A 428 -3.86 -5.93 20.11
CA ASP A 428 -3.13 -6.88 19.24
C ASP A 428 -3.45 -8.36 19.51
N GLU A 429 -3.41 -8.78 20.78
CA GLU A 429 -3.61 -10.18 21.14
C GLU A 429 -5.03 -10.68 20.88
N GLU A 430 -6.03 -9.83 21.07
CA GLU A 430 -7.43 -10.17 20.79
C GLU A 430 -7.66 -10.28 19.28
N LEU A 431 -7.24 -9.26 18.52
CA LEU A 431 -7.38 -9.23 17.06
C LEU A 431 -6.72 -10.44 16.40
N LYS A 432 -5.45 -10.70 16.74
CA LYS A 432 -4.69 -11.78 16.10
C LYS A 432 -5.22 -13.16 16.48
N ARG A 433 -5.72 -13.35 17.70
CA ARG A 433 -6.35 -14.61 18.11
C ARG A 433 -7.66 -14.84 17.38
N ASP A 434 -8.49 -13.81 17.26
CA ASP A 434 -9.78 -13.91 16.60
C ASP A 434 -9.60 -14.21 15.10
N LEU A 435 -8.61 -13.57 14.45
CA LEU A 435 -8.25 -13.85 13.06
C LEU A 435 -7.60 -15.23 12.88
N SER A 436 -6.65 -15.61 13.74
CA SER A 436 -5.96 -16.90 13.61
C SER A 436 -6.85 -18.10 13.89
N SER A 437 -7.96 -17.91 14.60
CA SER A 437 -8.94 -18.97 14.89
C SER A 437 -10.17 -18.96 13.97
N ARG A 438 -10.24 -18.01 13.02
CA ARG A 438 -11.38 -17.86 12.10
C ARG A 438 -11.57 -19.06 11.17
N GLN A 439 -10.48 -19.69 10.75
CA GLN A 439 -10.46 -20.87 9.89
C GLN A 439 -9.48 -21.91 10.42
N PRO A 440 -9.62 -23.20 10.05
CA PRO A 440 -8.71 -24.24 10.49
C PRO A 440 -7.40 -24.23 9.67
N TYR A 441 -6.66 -23.11 9.70
CA TYR A 441 -5.46 -22.91 8.87
C TYR A 441 -4.41 -24.01 9.07
N GLY A 442 -4.17 -24.43 10.31
CA GLY A 442 -3.23 -25.52 10.62
C GLY A 442 -3.64 -26.86 9.99
N GLN A 443 -4.94 -27.15 9.98
CA GLN A 443 -5.47 -28.34 9.30
C GLN A 443 -5.23 -28.23 7.79
N TRP A 444 -5.59 -27.10 7.18
CA TRP A 444 -5.40 -26.88 5.74
C TRP A 444 -3.94 -27.02 5.33
N LEU A 445 -3.02 -26.40 6.07
CA LEU A 445 -1.58 -26.52 5.85
C LEU A 445 -1.14 -27.98 5.95
N SER A 446 -1.54 -28.70 7.00
CA SER A 446 -1.13 -30.10 7.21
C SER A 446 -1.60 -31.04 6.10
N GLU A 447 -2.79 -30.79 5.53
CA GLU A 447 -3.40 -31.65 4.52
C GLU A 447 -2.98 -31.31 3.09
N ASN A 448 -2.63 -30.04 2.80
CA ASN A 448 -2.48 -29.56 1.43
C ASN A 448 -1.05 -29.13 1.08
N ARG A 449 -0.29 -28.57 2.03
CA ARG A 449 1.08 -28.10 1.80
C ARG A 449 1.99 -29.26 1.43
N VAL A 450 2.75 -29.09 0.36
CA VAL A 450 3.75 -30.07 -0.07
C VAL A 450 5.12 -29.59 0.41
N SER A 451 5.88 -30.44 1.10
CA SER A 451 7.24 -30.13 1.57
C SER A 451 8.25 -31.04 0.87
N LEU A 452 9.48 -30.57 0.63
CA LEU A 452 10.51 -31.32 -0.10
C LEU A 452 10.79 -32.71 0.50
N GLU A 453 10.74 -32.81 1.82
CA GLU A 453 11.02 -34.03 2.59
C GLU A 453 9.94 -35.10 2.37
N THR A 454 8.75 -34.68 1.95
CA THR A 454 7.61 -35.58 1.69
C THR A 454 7.54 -36.05 0.25
N LEU A 455 8.37 -35.49 -0.64
CA LEU A 455 8.39 -35.87 -2.04
C LEU A 455 8.99 -37.27 -2.23
N PRO A 456 8.54 -38.01 -3.26
CA PRO A 456 9.13 -39.31 -3.59
C PRO A 456 10.62 -39.14 -3.88
N GLN A 457 11.43 -40.05 -3.35
CA GLN A 457 12.87 -40.07 -3.67
C GLN A 457 13.06 -40.26 -5.17
N ALA A 458 13.95 -39.45 -5.73
CA ALA A 458 14.36 -39.54 -7.12
C ALA A 458 15.90 -39.56 -7.16
N ASN A 459 16.45 -40.28 -8.12
CA ASN A 459 17.89 -40.34 -8.28
C ASN A 459 18.38 -39.07 -8.99
N PRO A 460 19.36 -38.33 -8.42
CA PRO A 460 19.97 -37.21 -9.11
C PRO A 460 20.70 -37.66 -10.37
N GLU A 461 20.93 -36.72 -11.28
CA GLU A 461 21.78 -36.95 -12.44
C GLU A 461 23.19 -37.34 -11.99
N ALA A 462 23.85 -38.19 -12.79
CA ALA A 462 25.19 -38.63 -12.48
C ALA A 462 26.17 -37.44 -12.44
N PRO A 463 27.18 -37.46 -11.55
CA PRO A 463 28.21 -36.43 -11.53
C PRO A 463 28.87 -36.25 -12.90
N ILE A 464 29.17 -35.01 -13.25
CA ILE A 464 29.81 -34.67 -14.51
C ILE A 464 31.28 -35.12 -14.46
N GLU A 465 31.73 -35.82 -15.51
CA GLU A 465 33.12 -36.23 -15.68
C GLU A 465 34.07 -35.02 -15.68
N ALA A 466 35.26 -35.16 -15.09
CA ALA A 466 36.16 -34.03 -14.87
C ALA A 466 36.52 -33.24 -16.14
N SER A 467 36.75 -33.93 -17.27
CA SER A 467 37.03 -33.26 -18.55
C SER A 467 35.84 -32.47 -19.09
N GLU A 468 34.62 -32.97 -18.85
CA GLU A 468 33.38 -32.32 -19.27
C GLU A 468 33.07 -31.11 -18.38
N LEU A 469 33.30 -31.24 -17.07
CA LEU A 469 33.15 -30.14 -16.12
C LEU A 469 34.02 -28.95 -16.51
N VAL A 470 35.29 -29.17 -16.84
CA VAL A 470 36.20 -28.11 -17.28
C VAL A 470 35.73 -27.46 -18.59
N ARG A 471 35.15 -28.25 -19.51
CA ARG A 471 34.57 -27.73 -20.76
C ARG A 471 33.38 -26.81 -20.46
N MET A 472 32.46 -27.24 -19.60
CA MET A 472 31.29 -26.46 -19.20
C MET A 472 31.68 -25.19 -18.44
N GLN A 473 32.61 -25.27 -17.49
CA GLN A 473 33.15 -24.11 -16.77
C GLN A 473 33.65 -23.03 -17.72
N ARG A 474 34.42 -23.41 -18.76
CA ARG A 474 34.88 -22.47 -19.80
C ARG A 474 33.72 -21.88 -20.60
N ALA A 475 32.73 -22.69 -20.97
CA ALA A 475 31.57 -22.24 -21.73
C ALA A 475 30.73 -21.20 -20.93
N PHE A 476 30.63 -21.37 -19.61
CA PHE A 476 29.95 -20.46 -18.70
C PHE A 476 30.85 -19.37 -18.09
N GLY A 477 32.08 -19.22 -18.59
CA GLY A 477 32.97 -18.11 -18.22
C GLY A 477 33.65 -18.23 -16.84
N TYR A 478 33.61 -19.38 -16.19
CA TYR A 478 34.33 -19.58 -14.91
C TYR A 478 35.84 -19.46 -15.10
N SER A 479 36.46 -18.65 -14.25
CA SER A 479 37.92 -18.51 -14.17
C SER A 479 38.53 -19.31 -13.02
N VAL A 480 39.82 -19.64 -13.14
CA VAL A 480 40.58 -20.27 -12.05
C VAL A 480 40.62 -19.36 -10.81
N GLU A 481 40.63 -18.05 -11.03
CA GLU A 481 40.62 -17.05 -9.95
C GLU A 481 39.31 -17.08 -9.18
N GLU A 482 38.16 -17.02 -9.85
CA GLU A 482 36.84 -17.11 -9.18
C GLU A 482 36.68 -18.42 -8.42
N LEU A 483 37.05 -19.56 -9.03
CA LEU A 483 36.95 -20.87 -8.37
C LEU A 483 37.82 -20.92 -7.10
N ARG A 484 39.02 -20.36 -7.15
CA ARG A 484 39.97 -20.39 -6.03
C ARG A 484 39.69 -19.34 -4.97
N MET A 485 39.28 -18.13 -5.37
CA MET A 485 39.13 -16.98 -4.48
C MET A 485 37.71 -16.79 -3.97
N LEU A 486 36.69 -17.29 -4.68
CA LEU A 486 35.29 -17.15 -4.28
C LEU A 486 34.68 -18.51 -3.93
N THR A 487 34.69 -19.48 -4.86
CA THR A 487 33.99 -20.76 -4.68
C THR A 487 34.61 -21.65 -3.60
N ALA A 488 35.94 -21.84 -3.62
CA ALA A 488 36.61 -22.69 -2.64
C ALA A 488 36.44 -22.16 -1.19
N PRO A 489 36.61 -20.86 -0.88
CA PRO A 489 36.31 -20.34 0.45
C PRO A 489 34.86 -20.55 0.91
N MET A 490 33.87 -20.37 0.02
CA MET A 490 32.47 -20.66 0.34
C MET A 490 32.27 -22.14 0.72
N ALA A 491 32.88 -23.06 -0.02
CA ALA A 491 32.78 -24.49 0.24
C ALA A 491 33.52 -24.92 1.52
N GLU A 492 34.68 -24.33 1.82
CA GLU A 492 35.50 -24.70 2.98
C GLU A 492 35.01 -24.08 4.29
N SER A 493 34.56 -22.83 4.26
CA SER A 493 34.22 -22.04 5.46
C SER A 493 32.73 -21.87 5.70
N GLY A 494 31.89 -22.05 4.67
CA GLY A 494 30.47 -21.71 4.73
C GLY A 494 30.17 -20.22 4.65
N TYR A 495 31.19 -19.37 4.42
CA TYR A 495 31.06 -17.92 4.28
C TYR A 495 31.57 -17.44 2.93
N GLU A 496 30.99 -16.34 2.44
CA GLU A 496 31.51 -15.66 1.24
C GLU A 496 32.95 -15.16 1.45
N ALA A 497 33.70 -15.04 0.36
CA ALA A 497 35.07 -14.58 0.42
C ALA A 497 35.15 -13.08 0.74
N ILE A 498 35.98 -12.72 1.73
CA ILE A 498 36.22 -11.32 2.10
C ILE A 498 37.43 -10.77 1.35
N GLY A 499 37.23 -9.65 0.65
CA GLY A 499 38.27 -8.90 -0.06
C GLY A 499 38.52 -7.50 0.52
N SER A 500 39.39 -6.73 -0.14
CA SER A 500 39.65 -5.32 0.19
C SER A 500 40.03 -4.54 -1.08
N MET A 501 40.13 -3.20 -0.97
CA MET A 501 40.27 -2.25 -2.08
C MET A 501 38.99 -2.10 -2.92
N GLY A 502 38.96 -1.06 -3.76
CA GLY A 502 37.85 -0.83 -4.69
C GLY A 502 37.97 -1.70 -5.95
N ASN A 503 36.86 -1.91 -6.64
CA ASN A 503 36.84 -2.58 -7.94
C ASN A 503 37.39 -1.64 -9.02
N ASP A 504 38.59 -1.93 -9.52
CA ASP A 504 39.28 -1.19 -10.59
C ASP A 504 39.09 -1.80 -11.99
N ALA A 505 38.30 -2.88 -12.09
CA ALA A 505 37.93 -3.46 -13.37
C ALA A 505 37.02 -2.50 -14.18
N PRO A 506 37.10 -2.51 -15.53
CA PRO A 506 36.20 -1.73 -16.35
C PRO A 506 34.74 -2.14 -16.10
N LEU A 507 33.81 -1.19 -16.30
CA LEU A 507 32.38 -1.53 -16.35
C LEU A 507 32.15 -2.60 -17.42
N ALA A 508 31.19 -3.50 -17.19
CA ALA A 508 30.99 -4.67 -18.04
C ALA A 508 30.88 -4.32 -19.54
N ILE A 509 30.17 -3.24 -19.87
CA ILE A 509 30.00 -2.75 -21.25
C ILE A 509 31.27 -2.18 -21.89
N LEU A 510 32.28 -1.81 -21.09
CA LEU A 510 33.56 -1.27 -21.52
C LEU A 510 34.69 -2.31 -21.46
N SER A 511 34.39 -3.53 -21.05
CA SER A 511 35.37 -4.59 -20.88
C SER A 511 35.76 -5.20 -22.22
N ASP A 512 37.07 -5.44 -22.43
CA ASP A 512 37.58 -6.20 -23.58
C ASP A 512 37.39 -7.72 -23.42
N GLN A 513 36.80 -8.17 -22.30
CA GLN A 513 36.54 -9.58 -21.99
C GLN A 513 35.05 -9.91 -22.09
N ASN A 514 34.73 -11.17 -22.41
CA ASN A 514 33.35 -11.67 -22.38
C ASN A 514 32.76 -11.56 -20.96
N GLN A 515 31.80 -10.67 -20.77
CA GLN A 515 31.15 -10.45 -19.49
C GLN A 515 29.91 -11.32 -19.32
N LEU A 516 29.74 -11.88 -18.13
CA LEU A 516 28.51 -12.58 -17.76
C LEU A 516 27.37 -11.58 -17.59
N LEU A 517 26.15 -12.04 -17.86
CA LEU A 517 24.93 -11.22 -17.76
C LEU A 517 24.82 -10.53 -16.38
N PHE A 518 25.15 -11.26 -15.31
CA PHE A 518 25.08 -10.75 -13.94
C PHE A 518 25.96 -9.52 -13.68
N ASN A 519 27.05 -9.32 -14.43
CA ASN A 519 27.94 -8.17 -14.25
C ASN A 519 27.31 -6.83 -14.67
N TYR A 520 26.28 -6.88 -15.50
CA TYR A 520 25.49 -5.72 -15.93
C TYR A 520 24.46 -5.28 -14.90
N PHE A 521 24.06 -6.18 -13.99
CA PHE A 521 23.12 -5.87 -12.93
C PHE A 521 23.87 -5.43 -11.69
N LYS A 522 23.51 -4.26 -11.15
CA LYS A 522 24.03 -3.76 -9.87
C LYS A 522 22.95 -3.91 -8.81
N GLN A 523 23.34 -4.44 -7.65
CA GLN A 523 22.45 -4.54 -6.52
C GLN A 523 22.08 -3.13 -6.07
N LEU A 524 20.78 -2.88 -5.96
CA LEU A 524 20.28 -1.66 -5.35
C LEU A 524 20.44 -1.78 -3.84
N PHE A 525 20.65 -0.65 -3.19
CA PHE A 525 20.73 -0.59 -1.74
C PHE A 525 20.09 0.68 -1.22
N ALA A 526 19.51 0.57 -0.02
CA ALA A 526 18.83 1.63 0.67
C ALA A 526 19.82 2.71 1.17
N GLN A 527 19.46 3.98 0.98
CA GLN A 527 20.23 5.11 1.49
C GLN A 527 19.28 6.23 1.92
N VAL A 528 19.37 6.67 3.17
CA VAL A 528 18.58 7.77 3.77
C VAL A 528 17.08 7.50 3.89
N THR A 529 16.41 7.12 2.81
CA THR A 529 14.94 7.01 2.70
C THR A 529 14.40 5.87 3.57
N ASN A 530 15.08 4.72 3.53
CA ASN A 530 14.89 3.58 4.41
C ASN A 530 16.23 3.03 4.94
N PRO A 531 16.25 2.39 6.13
CA PRO A 531 17.46 1.78 6.68
C PRO A 531 17.67 0.35 6.13
N PRO A 532 18.93 -0.08 5.90
CA PRO A 532 19.22 -1.50 5.71
C PRO A 532 19.02 -2.27 7.03
N LEU A 533 18.78 -3.57 6.92
CA LEU A 533 18.69 -4.50 8.06
C LEU A 533 20.04 -5.17 8.34
N ASP A 534 20.31 -5.51 9.60
CA ASP A 534 21.45 -6.33 9.98
C ASP A 534 21.06 -7.81 9.84
N ALA A 535 21.38 -8.42 8.69
CA ALA A 535 21.01 -9.80 8.39
C ALA A 535 21.58 -10.84 9.37
N ILE A 536 22.55 -10.48 10.22
CA ILE A 536 23.15 -11.38 11.22
C ILE A 536 22.48 -11.16 12.58
N ARG A 537 22.33 -9.91 13.02
CA ARG A 537 21.78 -9.60 14.36
C ARG A 537 20.27 -9.60 14.42
N GLU A 538 19.63 -9.34 13.28
CA GLU A 538 18.18 -9.26 13.12
C GLU A 538 17.65 -10.42 12.27
N GLU A 539 18.40 -11.52 12.13
CA GLU A 539 18.05 -12.69 11.31
C GLU A 539 16.60 -13.18 11.57
N LEU A 540 16.12 -13.10 12.81
CA LEU A 540 14.79 -13.53 13.25
C LEU A 540 13.62 -12.82 12.52
N VAL A 541 13.86 -11.66 11.91
CA VAL A 541 12.85 -10.91 11.15
C VAL A 541 12.93 -11.15 9.63
N THR A 542 13.89 -11.97 9.20
CA THR A 542 14.11 -12.34 7.80
C THR A 542 13.69 -13.78 7.54
N SER A 543 13.35 -14.08 6.29
CA SER A 543 13.03 -15.44 5.85
C SER A 543 13.40 -15.61 4.37
N LEU A 544 13.85 -16.81 4.03
CA LEU A 544 14.08 -17.27 2.65
C LEU A 544 13.03 -18.30 2.22
N GLU A 545 12.02 -18.55 3.06
CA GLU A 545 10.96 -19.48 2.73
C GLU A 545 10.15 -18.96 1.53
N ALA A 546 9.77 -19.88 0.65
CA ALA A 546 9.00 -19.58 -0.53
C ALA A 546 7.98 -20.68 -0.81
N PHE A 547 6.83 -20.29 -1.34
CA PHE A 547 5.86 -21.23 -1.87
C PHE A 547 5.87 -21.17 -3.40
N ILE A 548 5.95 -22.35 -4.04
CA ILE A 548 5.97 -22.50 -5.49
C ILE A 548 4.79 -23.34 -5.93
N GLY A 549 3.97 -22.80 -6.82
CA GLY A 549 2.86 -23.53 -7.42
C GLY A 549 1.83 -22.58 -8.02
N SER A 550 0.69 -23.14 -8.40
CA SER A 550 -0.44 -22.34 -8.85
C SER A 550 -1.02 -21.54 -7.68
N GLU A 551 -1.13 -20.23 -7.84
CA GLU A 551 -1.91 -19.39 -6.93
C GLU A 551 -3.42 -19.56 -7.19
N GLN A 552 -4.22 -19.20 -6.19
CA GLN A 552 -5.68 -19.16 -6.26
C GLN A 552 -6.17 -17.71 -6.22
N ASN A 553 -7.47 -17.51 -6.35
CA ASN A 553 -8.07 -16.18 -6.30
C ASN A 553 -7.88 -15.52 -4.92
N LEU A 554 -7.24 -14.34 -4.92
CA LEU A 554 -6.85 -13.57 -3.74
C LEU A 554 -7.99 -13.25 -2.75
N PHE A 555 -9.24 -13.22 -3.22
CA PHE A 555 -10.39 -12.78 -2.42
C PHE A 555 -10.99 -13.88 -1.55
N GLU A 556 -10.60 -15.15 -1.77
CA GLU A 556 -11.12 -16.29 -1.02
C GLU A 556 -10.11 -16.81 0.01
N GLU A 557 -10.58 -17.72 0.87
CA GLU A 557 -9.76 -18.48 1.80
C GLU A 557 -10.19 -19.95 1.72
N THR A 558 -9.39 -20.76 1.04
CA THR A 558 -9.68 -22.19 0.83
C THR A 558 -8.43 -23.03 1.04
N PRO A 559 -8.58 -24.33 1.37
CA PRO A 559 -7.42 -25.22 1.57
C PRO A 559 -6.49 -25.29 0.35
N LEU A 560 -7.01 -25.04 -0.86
CA LEU A 560 -6.24 -25.07 -2.11
C LEU A 560 -5.21 -23.94 -2.21
N HIS A 561 -5.36 -22.85 -1.46
CA HIS A 561 -4.38 -21.75 -1.49
C HIS A 561 -3.01 -22.19 -0.98
N CYS A 562 -2.96 -23.11 -0.02
CA CYS A 562 -1.72 -23.67 0.48
C CYS A 562 -1.29 -24.98 -0.24
N ARG A 563 -1.93 -25.33 -1.36
CA ARG A 563 -1.57 -26.49 -2.19
C ARG A 563 -0.37 -26.15 -3.10
N GLN A 564 0.75 -25.83 -2.47
CA GLN A 564 1.98 -25.38 -3.12
C GLN A 564 3.18 -26.13 -2.52
N LEU A 565 4.30 -26.16 -3.25
CA LEU A 565 5.57 -26.66 -2.74
C LEU A 565 6.21 -25.59 -1.86
N LYS A 566 6.35 -25.86 -0.57
CA LYS A 566 7.13 -25.03 0.34
C LYS A 566 8.62 -25.36 0.21
N LEU A 567 9.42 -24.33 0.01
CA LEU A 567 10.88 -24.36 0.06
C LEU A 567 11.37 -23.56 1.25
N HIS A 568 12.40 -24.05 1.94
CA HIS A 568 13.07 -23.31 3.01
C HIS A 568 14.11 -22.31 2.49
N SER A 569 14.61 -22.53 1.27
CA SER A 569 15.61 -21.70 0.62
C SER A 569 15.45 -21.77 -0.90
N PRO A 570 15.75 -20.69 -1.64
CA PRO A 570 15.85 -20.74 -3.09
C PRO A 570 17.05 -21.57 -3.59
N ILE A 571 18.00 -21.89 -2.71
CA ILE A 571 19.15 -22.74 -3.02
C ILE A 571 18.78 -24.19 -2.71
N ILE A 572 18.70 -25.00 -3.75
CA ILE A 572 18.36 -26.42 -3.70
C ILE A 572 19.48 -27.25 -4.33
N ASP A 573 19.71 -28.46 -3.82
CA ASP A 573 20.74 -29.35 -4.33
C ASP A 573 20.25 -30.27 -5.46
N ASN A 574 21.14 -31.11 -5.99
CA ASN A 574 20.80 -32.03 -7.08
C ASN A 574 19.77 -33.09 -6.68
N GLU A 575 19.71 -33.49 -5.41
CA GLU A 575 18.73 -34.47 -4.93
C GLU A 575 17.34 -33.83 -4.88
N ASP A 576 17.24 -32.63 -4.32
CA ASP A 576 15.99 -31.88 -4.26
C ASP A 576 15.49 -31.52 -5.66
N VAL A 577 16.37 -31.09 -6.57
CA VAL A 577 16.01 -30.87 -7.99
C VAL A 577 15.46 -32.15 -8.62
N ALA A 578 16.04 -33.32 -8.34
CA ALA A 578 15.54 -34.58 -8.87
C ALA A 578 14.15 -34.91 -8.33
N ARG A 579 13.91 -34.70 -7.03
CA ARG A 579 12.60 -34.88 -6.39
C ARG A 579 11.55 -33.94 -6.99
N ILE A 580 11.91 -32.68 -7.21
CA ILE A 580 11.06 -31.69 -7.88
C ILE A 580 10.76 -32.12 -9.31
N LYS A 581 11.76 -32.54 -10.11
CA LYS A 581 11.53 -33.02 -11.49
C LYS A 581 10.58 -34.22 -11.56
N ALA A 582 10.56 -35.06 -10.54
CA ALA A 582 9.69 -36.23 -10.44
C ALA A 582 8.28 -35.91 -9.88
N LEU A 583 8.01 -34.66 -9.53
CA LEU A 583 6.75 -34.21 -8.95
C LEU A 583 5.59 -34.31 -9.95
N ASP A 584 4.67 -35.23 -9.68
CA ASP A 584 3.38 -35.34 -10.36
C ASP A 584 2.27 -35.58 -9.34
N LEU A 585 1.86 -34.52 -8.66
CA LEU A 585 0.77 -34.53 -7.69
C LEU A 585 -0.46 -33.79 -8.25
N PRO A 586 -1.69 -34.13 -7.80
CA PRO A 586 -2.87 -33.34 -8.15
C PRO A 586 -2.67 -31.86 -7.76
N GLY A 587 -2.85 -30.97 -8.75
CA GLY A 587 -2.68 -29.53 -8.61
C GLY A 587 -1.23 -29.02 -8.69
N LEU A 588 -0.23 -29.92 -8.73
CA LEU A 588 1.18 -29.54 -8.67
C LEU A 588 2.04 -30.48 -9.52
N ARG A 589 2.48 -29.98 -10.68
CA ARG A 589 3.25 -30.73 -11.67
C ARG A 589 4.45 -29.93 -12.13
N THR A 590 5.49 -30.64 -12.57
CA THR A 590 6.69 -30.01 -13.13
C THR A 590 6.88 -30.32 -14.60
N ALA A 591 7.48 -29.37 -15.31
CA ALA A 591 7.96 -29.54 -16.67
C ALA A 591 9.40 -29.03 -16.77
N VAL A 592 10.24 -29.75 -17.53
CA VAL A 592 11.61 -29.33 -17.83
C VAL A 592 11.61 -28.67 -19.20
N LEU A 593 11.95 -27.38 -19.24
CA LEU A 593 12.02 -26.61 -20.47
C LEU A 593 13.50 -26.42 -20.88
N PRO A 594 13.89 -26.74 -22.13
CA PRO A 594 15.25 -26.52 -22.59
C PRO A 594 15.53 -25.02 -22.71
N ALA A 595 16.49 -24.51 -21.95
CA ALA A 595 17.01 -23.14 -22.06
C ALA A 595 18.29 -23.08 -22.93
N VAL A 596 18.28 -23.82 -24.05
CA VAL A 596 19.39 -23.92 -25.01
C VAL A 596 18.92 -23.58 -26.42
N PHE A 597 19.84 -23.19 -27.28
CA PHE A 597 19.57 -22.89 -28.69
C PHE A 597 20.57 -23.62 -29.59
N ASP A 598 20.19 -23.85 -30.85
CA ASP A 598 21.08 -24.39 -31.86
C ASP A 598 21.95 -23.26 -32.45
N PRO A 599 23.28 -23.26 -32.21
CA PRO A 599 24.17 -22.22 -32.71
C PRO A 599 24.28 -22.21 -34.25
N SER A 600 23.87 -23.29 -34.92
CA SER A 600 23.88 -23.41 -36.38
C SER A 600 22.59 -22.92 -37.05
N ALA A 601 21.51 -22.73 -36.29
CA ALA A 601 20.20 -22.41 -36.84
C ALA A 601 20.11 -21.01 -37.47
N GLY A 602 20.98 -20.06 -37.10
CA GLY A 602 20.97 -18.69 -37.60
C GLY A 602 19.72 -17.90 -37.18
N ASN A 603 19.89 -16.67 -36.67
CA ASN A 603 18.75 -15.77 -36.43
C ASN A 603 18.21 -15.18 -37.73
#